data_AF-A0A6M0B315-F1
#
_entry.id   AF-A0A6M0B315-F1
#
_cell.length_a   1.000
_cell.length_b   1.000
_cell.length_c   1.000
_cell.angle_alpha   90.00
_cell.angle_beta   90.00
_cell.angle_gamma   90.00
#
_symmetry.space_group_name_H-M   'P 1'
#
loop_
_entity.id
_entity.type
_entity.pdbx_description
1 polymer ?
#
loop_
_entity_poly.entity_id
_entity_poly.type
_entity_poly.pdbx_seq_one_letter_code
_entity_poly.pdbx_strand_id
1 'polypeptide(L)'
;MEIIESQRIEGYVAKATVAKLFYYAKILRSEKDATQILSMVMGILKECPFDYTISEKDRLYNLIEVTGFEVAEELVCARVNNLEALVTLNAQQLNSMGFTFPVLPVLSVKQVLERQSLEYCFDKDFDIYELIYELLEPETSVLNPWQTELVQNAINLNNWLGNDFREAEQQNWHPWHEILGTVQPSYRYALRHIKGVHRVKKITWDNRYQMALVLHVARETNNEVDIFLQLYAISDPKYLPENTKMIVLDDSDETFIEAQSQLGDLGIQLRFSADYGDKFSVKIDYGGNFSFTDLFMV
;
A
#
# COMPACT_ATOMS: atom_id res chain seq x y z
N MET A 1 -9.66 22.31 -11.03
CA MET A 1 -8.59 23.25 -10.67
C MET A 1 -9.13 24.68 -10.55
N GLU A 2 -9.94 25.14 -11.49
CA GLU A 2 -10.56 26.48 -11.51
C GLU A 2 -11.23 26.93 -10.19
N ILE A 3 -11.89 26.03 -9.45
CA ILE A 3 -12.51 26.36 -8.16
C ILE A 3 -11.47 26.68 -7.06
N ILE A 4 -10.32 26.01 -7.10
CA ILE A 4 -9.21 26.25 -6.18
C ILE A 4 -8.43 27.49 -6.61
N GLU A 5 -8.22 27.66 -7.92
CA GLU A 5 -7.59 28.85 -8.51
C GLU A 5 -8.39 30.14 -8.29
N SER A 6 -9.72 30.05 -8.30
CA SER A 6 -10.61 31.17 -7.95
C SER A 6 -10.67 31.46 -6.44
N GLN A 7 -9.87 30.75 -5.63
CA GLN A 7 -9.78 30.89 -4.17
C GLN A 7 -11.11 30.67 -3.43
N ARG A 8 -12.08 30.02 -4.06
CA ARG A 8 -13.35 29.63 -3.42
C ARG A 8 -13.17 28.45 -2.48
N ILE A 9 -12.14 27.63 -2.74
CA ILE A 9 -11.72 26.52 -1.90
C ILE A 9 -10.21 26.60 -1.77
N GLU A 10 -9.70 26.38 -0.56
CA GLU A 10 -8.28 26.16 -0.33
C GLU A 10 -7.99 24.66 -0.40
N GLY A 11 -7.12 24.25 -1.32
CA GLY A 11 -6.73 22.85 -1.50
C GLY A 11 -5.42 22.52 -0.80
N TYR A 12 -5.39 21.38 -0.10
CA TYR A 12 -4.18 20.81 0.49
C TYR A 12 -3.88 19.44 -0.12
N VAL A 13 -2.61 19.07 -0.15
CA VAL A 13 -2.13 17.77 -0.62
C VAL A 13 -1.09 17.20 0.35
N ALA A 14 -1.21 15.91 0.68
CA ALA A 14 -0.23 15.21 1.52
C ALA A 14 1.09 14.99 0.77
N LYS A 15 2.19 14.89 1.50
CA LYS A 15 3.53 14.79 0.92
C LYS A 15 3.73 13.48 0.17
N ALA A 16 3.22 12.37 0.69
CA ALA A 16 3.21 11.10 -0.04
C ALA A 16 2.45 11.20 -1.37
N THR A 17 1.30 11.90 -1.38
CA THR A 17 0.49 12.09 -2.60
C THR A 17 1.24 12.93 -3.64
N VAL A 18 1.97 13.96 -3.21
CA VAL A 18 2.89 14.73 -4.08
C VAL A 18 3.96 13.83 -4.71
N ALA A 19 4.60 12.98 -3.90
CA ALA A 19 5.64 12.07 -4.39
C ALA A 19 5.10 11.07 -5.41
N LYS A 20 3.90 10.50 -5.18
CA LYS A 20 3.24 9.59 -6.13
C LYS A 20 2.84 10.28 -7.42
N LEU A 21 2.29 11.49 -7.33
CA LEU A 21 1.94 12.29 -8.51
C LEU A 21 3.17 12.48 -9.41
N PHE A 22 4.30 12.91 -8.83
CA PHE A 22 5.54 13.09 -9.59
C PHE A 22 6.05 11.78 -10.20
N TYR A 23 6.02 10.69 -9.42
CA TYR A 23 6.43 9.36 -9.88
C TYR A 23 5.61 8.89 -11.09
N TYR A 24 4.28 8.92 -11.01
CA TYR A 24 3.42 8.50 -12.11
C TYR A 24 3.53 9.41 -13.31
N ALA A 25 3.62 10.73 -13.12
CA ALA A 25 3.83 11.66 -14.22
C ALA A 25 5.16 11.40 -14.95
N LYS A 26 6.21 11.01 -14.21
CA LYS A 26 7.51 10.66 -14.78
C LYS A 26 7.44 9.38 -15.61
N ILE A 27 6.74 8.36 -15.12
CA ILE A 27 6.60 7.06 -15.81
C ILE A 27 5.73 7.17 -17.06
N LEU A 28 4.57 7.84 -16.95
CA LEU A 28 3.58 7.89 -18.03
C LEU A 28 3.93 8.90 -19.13
N ARG A 29 4.79 9.88 -18.83
CA ARG A 29 5.16 10.94 -19.76
C ARG A 29 6.68 11.08 -19.83
N SER A 30 7.24 12.01 -19.06
CA SER A 30 8.67 12.25 -18.98
C SER A 30 9.00 12.99 -17.69
N GLU A 31 10.28 13.00 -17.30
CA GLU A 31 10.75 13.74 -16.13
C GLU A 31 10.54 15.26 -16.26
N LYS A 32 10.66 15.79 -17.48
CA LYS A 32 10.40 17.20 -17.78
C LYS A 32 8.91 17.53 -17.58
N ASP A 33 8.03 16.68 -18.11
CA ASP A 33 6.58 16.88 -17.98
C ASP A 33 6.14 16.69 -16.52
N ALA A 34 6.70 15.72 -15.80
CA ALA A 34 6.43 15.50 -14.38
C ALA A 34 6.78 16.72 -13.53
N THR A 35 7.93 17.35 -13.80
CA THR A 35 8.35 18.58 -13.13
C THR A 35 7.37 19.72 -13.42
N GLN A 36 6.93 19.85 -14.67
CA GLN A 36 5.99 20.89 -15.05
C GLN A 36 4.60 20.67 -14.43
N ILE A 37 4.08 19.44 -14.48
CA ILE A 37 2.80 19.05 -13.87
C ILE A 37 2.85 19.29 -12.36
N LEU A 38 3.93 18.86 -11.70
CA LEU A 38 4.09 19.09 -10.27
C LEU A 38 4.11 20.59 -9.94
N SER A 39 4.83 21.39 -10.74
CA SER A 39 4.84 22.85 -10.56
C SER A 39 3.45 23.48 -10.73
N MET A 40 2.62 22.99 -11.65
CA MET A 40 1.24 23.46 -11.81
C MET A 40 0.40 23.08 -10.58
N VAL A 41 0.46 21.82 -10.15
CA VAL A 41 -0.31 21.34 -9.00
C VAL A 41 0.07 22.06 -7.72
N MET A 42 1.37 22.23 -7.44
CA MET A 42 1.86 22.95 -6.26
C MET A 42 1.66 24.48 -6.35
N GLY A 43 1.38 25.02 -7.55
CA GLY A 43 0.94 26.40 -7.71
C GLY A 43 -0.50 26.64 -7.22
N ILE A 44 -1.28 25.57 -7.05
CA ILE A 44 -2.71 25.62 -6.74
C ILE A 44 -3.01 24.99 -5.37
N LEU A 45 -2.33 23.88 -5.05
CA LEU A 45 -2.47 23.17 -3.78
C LEU A 45 -1.34 23.52 -2.83
N LYS A 46 -1.66 23.59 -1.54
CA LYS A 46 -0.67 23.71 -0.47
C LYS A 46 -0.20 22.32 -0.05
N GLU A 47 1.12 22.12 0.03
CA GLU A 47 1.64 20.92 0.70
C GLU A 47 1.25 20.98 2.16
N CYS A 48 0.75 19.86 2.68
CA CYS A 48 0.33 19.76 4.05
C CYS A 48 1.55 19.79 4.99
N PRO A 49 1.60 20.72 5.97
CA PRO A 49 2.65 20.70 6.98
C PRO A 49 2.39 19.54 7.93
N PHE A 50 3.01 18.39 7.67
CA PHE A 50 2.96 17.24 8.55
C PHE A 50 4.18 17.23 9.47
N ASP A 51 3.96 17.45 10.77
CA ASP A 51 4.97 17.25 11.80
C ASP A 51 4.76 15.88 12.46
N TYR A 52 5.83 15.12 12.67
CA TYR A 52 5.75 13.79 13.28
C TYR A 52 5.74 13.91 14.81
N THR A 53 4.83 14.71 15.37
CA THR A 53 4.69 14.78 16.82
C THR A 53 4.16 13.45 17.37
N ILE A 54 4.49 13.11 18.62
CA ILE A 54 4.16 11.81 19.24
C ILE A 54 2.65 11.51 19.18
N SER A 55 1.79 12.51 19.39
CA SER A 55 0.33 12.34 19.36
C SER A 55 -0.24 12.13 17.95
N GLU A 56 0.42 12.65 16.93
CA GLU A 56 0.02 12.49 15.52
C GLU A 56 0.53 11.17 14.96
N LYS A 57 1.70 10.73 15.42
CA LYS A 57 2.32 9.46 15.06
C LYS A 57 1.48 8.25 15.48
N ASP A 58 1.01 8.20 16.72
CA ASP A 58 0.18 7.08 17.21
C ASP A 58 -1.16 7.00 16.46
N ARG A 59 -1.73 8.15 16.08
CA ARG A 59 -2.95 8.23 15.26
C ARG A 59 -2.70 7.82 13.82
N LEU A 60 -1.59 8.25 13.25
CA LEU A 60 -1.17 7.87 11.91
C LEU A 60 -1.08 6.34 11.84
N TYR A 61 -0.40 5.68 12.79
CA TYR A 61 -0.32 4.21 12.79
C TYR A 61 -1.67 3.52 12.87
N ASN A 62 -2.58 3.96 13.75
CA ASN A 62 -3.92 3.40 13.83
C ASN A 62 -4.70 3.54 12.52
N LEU A 63 -4.53 4.66 11.82
CA LEU A 63 -5.16 4.90 10.52
C LEU A 63 -4.50 4.08 9.41
N ILE A 64 -3.17 3.98 9.41
CA ILE A 64 -2.41 3.16 8.45
C ILE A 64 -2.95 1.73 8.43
N GLU A 65 -3.25 1.16 9.60
CA GLU A 65 -3.78 -0.20 9.73
C GLU A 65 -5.13 -0.41 9.02
N VAL A 66 -5.94 0.64 8.88
CA VAL A 66 -7.31 0.54 8.34
C VAL A 66 -7.40 1.08 6.91
N THR A 67 -6.63 2.11 6.57
CA THR A 67 -6.78 2.86 5.32
C THR A 67 -5.54 2.77 4.41
N GLY A 68 -4.44 2.20 4.90
CA GLY A 68 -3.14 2.28 4.23
C GLY A 68 -2.43 3.62 4.48
N PHE A 69 -1.13 3.66 4.16
CA PHE A 69 -0.25 4.78 4.50
C PHE A 69 -0.68 6.13 3.94
N GLU A 70 -1.00 6.17 2.65
CA GLU A 70 -1.32 7.40 1.94
C GLU A 70 -2.61 8.04 2.47
N VAL A 71 -3.66 7.25 2.58
CA VAL A 71 -4.96 7.72 3.09
C VAL A 71 -4.84 8.12 4.56
N ALA A 72 -4.03 7.41 5.34
CA ALA A 72 -3.78 7.77 6.72
C ALA A 72 -3.07 9.12 6.84
N GLU A 73 -2.06 9.38 6.01
CA GLU A 73 -1.37 10.67 5.97
C GLU A 73 -2.32 11.80 5.54
N GLU A 74 -3.15 11.59 4.53
CA GLU A 74 -4.18 12.56 4.08
C GLU A 74 -5.21 12.87 5.16
N LEU A 75 -5.65 11.85 5.91
CA LEU A 75 -6.61 12.01 7.00
C LEU A 75 -6.02 12.76 8.20
N VAL A 76 -4.79 12.44 8.59
CA VAL A 76 -4.13 13.17 9.68
C VAL A 76 -3.82 14.59 9.23
N CYS A 77 -3.34 14.78 7.99
CA CYS A 77 -3.16 16.10 7.38
C CYS A 77 -4.44 16.95 7.49
N ALA A 78 -5.57 16.40 7.05
CA ALA A 78 -6.84 17.10 7.06
C ALA A 78 -7.26 17.51 8.49
N ARG A 79 -6.99 16.65 9.46
CA ARG A 79 -7.30 16.93 10.86
C ARG A 79 -6.40 17.99 11.48
N VAL A 80 -5.08 17.89 11.29
CA VAL A 80 -4.10 18.83 11.86
C VAL A 80 -4.33 20.24 11.35
N ASN A 81 -4.73 20.36 10.08
CA ASN A 81 -5.03 21.63 9.45
C ASN A 81 -6.50 22.04 9.57
N ASN A 82 -7.31 21.30 10.34
CA ASN A 82 -8.76 21.53 10.51
C ASN A 82 -9.51 21.74 9.18
N LEU A 83 -9.19 20.93 8.18
CA LEU A 83 -9.83 21.00 6.87
C LEU A 83 -11.30 20.59 6.96
N GLU A 84 -12.11 21.13 6.05
CA GLU A 84 -13.56 20.97 6.08
C GLU A 84 -14.05 19.68 5.41
N ALA A 85 -13.22 19.08 4.55
CA ALA A 85 -13.52 17.83 3.87
C ALA A 85 -12.25 17.15 3.35
N LEU A 86 -12.31 15.82 3.23
CA LEU A 86 -11.39 15.04 2.41
C LEU A 86 -12.03 14.83 1.03
N VAL A 87 -11.33 15.17 -0.05
CA VAL A 87 -11.82 14.97 -1.42
C VAL A 87 -11.05 13.83 -2.07
N THR A 88 -11.75 12.78 -2.52
CA THR A 88 -11.10 11.56 -3.02
C THR A 88 -11.97 10.81 -4.02
N LEU A 89 -11.34 10.07 -4.93
CA LEU A 89 -12.04 9.20 -5.88
C LEU A 89 -12.68 7.98 -5.18
N ASN A 90 -12.16 7.58 -4.02
CA ASN A 90 -12.64 6.43 -3.25
C ASN A 90 -13.62 6.81 -2.13
N ALA A 91 -14.37 7.91 -2.31
CA ALA A 91 -15.21 8.46 -1.25
C ALA A 91 -16.26 7.47 -0.75
N GLN A 92 -16.82 6.62 -1.62
CA GLN A 92 -17.80 5.60 -1.22
C GLN A 92 -17.18 4.55 -0.27
N GLN A 93 -15.96 4.10 -0.56
CA GLN A 93 -15.25 3.12 0.24
C GLN A 93 -14.86 3.69 1.61
N LEU A 94 -14.33 4.93 1.65
CA LEU A 94 -13.98 5.55 2.94
C LEU A 94 -15.22 5.90 3.78
N ASN A 95 -16.33 6.28 3.16
CA ASN A 95 -17.58 6.49 3.87
C ASN A 95 -18.20 5.18 4.40
N SER A 96 -17.98 4.03 3.75
CA SER A 96 -18.48 2.73 4.23
C SER A 96 -17.70 2.19 5.44
N MET A 97 -16.49 2.71 5.69
CA MET A 97 -15.63 2.36 6.83
C MET A 97 -16.08 2.94 8.19
N GLY A 98 -17.24 3.60 8.27
CA GLY A 98 -18.04 3.97 9.47
C GLY A 98 -17.36 4.17 10.84
N PHE A 99 -17.67 5.28 11.54
CA PHE A 99 -17.28 5.62 12.93
C PHE A 99 -15.78 5.64 13.29
N THR A 100 -14.86 5.20 12.41
CA THR A 100 -13.41 5.28 12.63
C THR A 100 -12.86 6.71 12.51
N PHE A 101 -13.66 7.64 12.00
CA PHE A 101 -13.23 8.98 11.64
C PHE A 101 -13.99 10.04 12.44
N PRO A 102 -13.29 10.91 13.20
CA PRO A 102 -13.94 12.06 13.82
C PRO A 102 -14.26 13.11 12.75
N VAL A 103 -15.54 13.25 12.43
CA VAL A 103 -16.21 14.47 11.90
C VAL A 103 -15.52 15.17 10.71
N LEU A 104 -14.93 14.44 9.78
CA LEU A 104 -14.46 14.97 8.50
C LEU A 104 -15.31 14.40 7.35
N PRO A 105 -16.11 15.22 6.65
CA PRO A 105 -16.82 14.81 5.44
C PRO A 105 -15.86 14.26 4.39
N VAL A 106 -16.11 13.04 3.90
CA VAL A 106 -15.39 12.49 2.75
C VAL A 106 -16.25 12.64 1.51
N LEU A 107 -15.76 13.40 0.54
CA LEU A 107 -16.48 13.81 -0.66
C LEU A 107 -15.82 13.27 -1.91
N SER A 108 -16.63 12.90 -2.90
CA SER A 108 -16.15 12.73 -4.26
C SER A 108 -15.96 14.09 -4.92
N VAL A 109 -15.15 14.14 -5.98
CA VAL A 109 -15.00 15.35 -6.81
C VAL A 109 -16.37 15.85 -7.28
N LYS A 110 -17.24 14.93 -7.74
CA LYS A 110 -18.61 15.24 -8.16
C LYS A 110 -19.41 15.94 -7.05
N GLN A 111 -19.35 15.45 -5.82
CA GLN A 111 -20.05 16.06 -4.68
C GLN A 111 -19.52 17.47 -4.36
N VAL A 112 -18.22 17.72 -4.52
CA VAL A 112 -17.64 19.07 -4.35
C VAL A 112 -18.16 20.02 -5.43
N LEU A 113 -18.19 19.57 -6.68
CA LEU A 113 -18.70 20.36 -7.80
C LEU A 113 -20.21 20.65 -7.67
N GLU A 114 -21.00 19.67 -7.26
CA GLU A 114 -22.44 19.82 -7.04
C GLU A 114 -22.77 20.76 -5.87
N ARG A 115 -22.00 20.70 -4.77
CA ARG A 115 -22.18 21.60 -3.61
C ARG A 115 -21.89 23.07 -3.90
N GLN A 116 -21.11 23.34 -4.95
CA GLN A 116 -20.73 24.69 -5.39
C GLN A 116 -21.56 25.18 -6.58
N SER A 117 -22.44 24.33 -7.12
CA SER A 117 -23.28 24.66 -8.27
C SER A 117 -24.51 25.44 -7.81
N LEU A 118 -24.36 26.76 -7.70
CA LEU A 118 -25.29 27.80 -8.17
C LEU A 118 -24.72 29.18 -7.82
N GLU A 119 -23.73 29.64 -8.62
CA GLU A 119 -23.74 30.95 -9.30
C GLU A 119 -22.34 31.31 -9.85
N TYR A 120 -22.32 31.63 -11.15
CA TYR A 120 -21.27 32.29 -11.92
C TYR A 120 -19.88 31.63 -11.94
N CYS A 121 -19.60 30.93 -13.05
CA CYS A 121 -18.54 31.25 -14.01
C CYS A 121 -18.45 30.12 -15.06
N PHE A 122 -19.21 30.24 -16.15
CA PHE A 122 -18.86 29.57 -17.40
C PHE A 122 -18.79 30.66 -18.46
N ASP A 123 -17.58 31.20 -18.64
CA ASP A 123 -17.26 31.78 -19.93
C ASP A 123 -16.97 30.63 -20.87
N LYS A 124 -17.65 30.68 -22.01
CA LYS A 124 -17.72 29.62 -23.01
C LYS A 124 -16.34 29.46 -23.64
N ASP A 125 -15.73 28.27 -23.55
CA ASP A 125 -14.86 27.68 -24.59
C ASP A 125 -14.13 26.37 -24.18
N PHE A 126 -14.50 25.72 -23.08
CA PHE A 126 -14.00 24.37 -22.78
C PHE A 126 -15.14 23.43 -22.42
N ASP A 127 -15.47 22.52 -23.35
CA ASP A 127 -16.58 21.58 -23.22
C ASP A 127 -16.21 20.42 -22.29
N ILE A 128 -16.30 20.68 -20.98
CA ILE A 128 -16.05 19.70 -19.91
C ILE A 128 -16.96 18.48 -20.05
N TYR A 129 -18.08 18.57 -20.77
CA TYR A 129 -18.99 17.45 -20.99
C TYR A 129 -18.42 16.36 -21.92
N GLU A 130 -17.52 16.68 -22.86
CA GLU A 130 -16.86 15.64 -23.68
C GLU A 130 -15.88 14.79 -22.85
N LEU A 131 -15.10 15.42 -21.97
CA LEU A 131 -14.18 14.71 -21.06
C LEU A 131 -14.91 13.86 -20.02
N ILE A 132 -16.08 14.31 -19.57
CA ILE A 132 -16.93 13.58 -18.62
C ILE A 132 -17.62 12.40 -19.31
N TYR A 133 -18.01 12.52 -20.59
CA TYR A 133 -18.61 11.42 -21.36
C TYR A 133 -17.61 10.32 -21.72
N GLU A 134 -16.34 10.67 -22.00
CA GLU A 134 -15.28 9.68 -22.24
C GLU A 134 -14.90 8.89 -20.97
N LEU A 135 -15.20 9.44 -19.78
CA LEU A 135 -14.99 8.82 -18.47
C LEU A 135 -16.25 8.16 -17.87
N LEU A 136 -17.40 8.25 -18.55
CA LEU A 136 -18.70 7.70 -18.13
C LEU A 136 -19.29 6.81 -19.23
N GLU A 137 -18.57 5.76 -19.64
CA GLU A 137 -19.24 4.62 -20.28
C GLU A 137 -19.85 3.69 -19.22
N PRO A 138 -20.97 3.03 -19.52
CA PRO A 138 -21.82 2.39 -18.53
C PRO A 138 -21.24 1.06 -18.04
N GLU A 139 -21.44 0.78 -16.75
CA GLU A 139 -21.35 -0.54 -16.15
C GLU A 139 -22.25 -1.53 -16.90
N THR A 140 -21.77 -2.16 -17.98
CA THR A 140 -22.12 -3.53 -18.38
C THR A 140 -21.27 -3.97 -19.58
N SER A 141 -20.57 -5.10 -19.40
CA SER A 141 -19.96 -5.95 -20.43
C SER A 141 -18.79 -5.41 -21.26
N VAL A 142 -17.64 -5.14 -20.62
CA VAL A 142 -16.32 -5.56 -21.11
C VAL A 142 -15.45 -5.87 -19.87
N LEU A 143 -15.12 -7.15 -19.68
CA LEU A 143 -14.03 -7.70 -18.85
C LEU A 143 -13.84 -7.16 -17.41
N ASN A 144 -14.07 -8.01 -16.40
CA ASN A 144 -13.68 -7.90 -14.98
C ASN A 144 -12.73 -6.73 -14.64
N PRO A 145 -13.23 -5.57 -14.17
CA PRO A 145 -12.35 -4.45 -13.78
C PRO A 145 -11.58 -4.66 -12.46
N TRP A 146 -11.80 -5.78 -11.77
CA TRP A 146 -11.03 -6.18 -10.57
C TRP A 146 -10.10 -7.37 -10.81
N GLN A 147 -9.80 -7.69 -12.07
CA GLN A 147 -8.58 -8.40 -12.44
C GLN A 147 -7.65 -7.44 -13.18
N THR A 148 -7.51 -6.21 -12.69
CA THR A 148 -6.20 -5.58 -12.82
C THR A 148 -5.27 -6.48 -12.02
N GLU A 149 -4.49 -7.31 -12.71
CA GLU A 149 -3.12 -7.54 -12.28
C GLU A 149 -2.63 -6.17 -11.81
N LEU A 150 -2.61 -5.95 -10.48
CA LEU A 150 -1.60 -5.09 -9.90
C LEU A 150 -0.35 -5.61 -10.56
N VAL A 151 0.21 -4.85 -11.49
CA VAL A 151 1.59 -5.10 -11.92
C VAL A 151 2.38 -4.86 -10.65
N GLN A 152 2.50 -5.92 -9.85
CA GLN A 152 3.34 -5.96 -8.69
C GLN A 152 4.71 -5.77 -9.29
N ASN A 153 5.26 -4.58 -9.09
CA ASN A 153 6.66 -4.35 -9.39
C ASN A 153 7.41 -5.36 -8.53
N ALA A 154 8.05 -6.32 -9.19
CA ALA A 154 8.74 -7.41 -8.53
C ALA A 154 9.74 -6.81 -7.53
N ILE A 155 9.60 -7.19 -6.27
CA ILE A 155 10.50 -6.76 -5.20
C ILE A 155 11.88 -7.31 -5.50
N ASN A 156 12.83 -6.42 -5.76
CA ASN A 156 14.18 -6.81 -6.13
C ASN A 156 15.04 -7.11 -4.89
N LEU A 157 15.37 -8.39 -4.68
CA LEU A 157 16.14 -8.84 -3.51
C LEU A 157 17.62 -8.45 -3.59
N ASN A 158 18.15 -8.17 -4.78
CA ASN A 158 19.49 -7.59 -4.92
C ASN A 158 19.60 -6.22 -4.28
N ASN A 159 18.54 -5.41 -4.35
CA ASN A 159 18.49 -4.13 -3.64
C ASN A 159 18.65 -4.38 -2.13
N TRP A 160 17.94 -5.39 -1.59
CA TRP A 160 18.01 -5.72 -0.16
C TRP A 160 19.41 -6.16 0.26
N LEU A 161 20.04 -7.04 -0.53
CA LEU A 161 21.42 -7.50 -0.30
C LEU A 161 22.45 -6.35 -0.45
N GLY A 162 22.10 -5.31 -1.21
CA GLY A 162 22.84 -4.05 -1.33
C GLY A 162 22.54 -3.01 -0.25
N ASN A 163 21.65 -3.32 0.71
CA ASN A 163 21.12 -2.41 1.73
C ASN A 163 20.31 -1.22 1.18
N ASP A 164 19.72 -1.34 -0.01
CA ASP A 164 18.72 -0.41 -0.54
C ASP A 164 17.31 -0.96 -0.33
N PHE A 165 16.52 -0.23 0.45
CA PHE A 165 15.22 -0.68 0.93
C PHE A 165 14.07 0.25 0.53
N ARG A 166 14.33 1.27 -0.28
CA ARG A 166 13.33 2.28 -0.64
C ARG A 166 12.11 1.67 -1.32
N GLU A 167 12.36 0.73 -2.23
CA GLU A 167 11.30 -0.03 -2.91
C GLU A 167 10.57 -0.97 -1.94
N ALA A 168 11.31 -1.65 -1.07
CA ALA A 168 10.74 -2.56 -0.08
C ALA A 168 9.75 -1.82 0.83
N GLU A 169 10.15 -0.65 1.34
CA GLU A 169 9.35 0.17 2.25
C GLU A 169 8.10 0.72 1.55
N GLN A 170 8.17 1.07 0.26
CA GLN A 170 6.98 1.42 -0.54
C GLN A 170 6.00 0.23 -0.70
N GLN A 171 6.52 -1.00 -0.69
CA GLN A 171 5.73 -2.22 -0.76
C GLN A 171 5.39 -2.81 0.63
N ASN A 172 5.53 -2.01 1.69
CA ASN A 172 5.24 -2.34 3.09
C ASN A 172 6.13 -3.47 3.67
N TRP A 173 7.38 -3.54 3.21
CA TRP A 173 8.42 -4.40 3.78
C TRP A 173 9.31 -3.60 4.73
N HIS A 174 9.10 -3.80 6.03
CA HIS A 174 9.73 -3.04 7.09
C HIS A 174 10.85 -3.81 7.77
N PRO A 175 11.77 -3.14 8.46
CA PRO A 175 12.67 -3.80 9.39
C PRO A 175 11.88 -4.58 10.45
N TRP A 176 12.39 -5.74 10.85
CA TRP A 176 11.74 -6.59 11.85
C TRP A 176 11.38 -5.87 13.16
N HIS A 177 12.16 -4.84 13.54
CA HIS A 177 11.92 -4.09 14.77
C HIS A 177 10.64 -3.27 14.80
N GLU A 178 10.03 -3.00 13.66
CA GLU A 178 8.73 -2.33 13.60
C GLU A 178 7.57 -3.25 14.02
N ILE A 179 7.77 -4.58 14.00
CA ILE A 179 6.78 -5.58 14.42
C ILE A 179 7.22 -6.31 15.71
N LEU A 180 8.37 -5.95 16.28
CA LEU A 180 8.95 -6.64 17.45
C LEU A 180 8.03 -6.71 18.66
N GLY A 181 7.13 -5.75 18.87
CA GLY A 181 6.21 -5.75 20.01
C GLY A 181 5.23 -6.92 20.06
N THR A 182 4.97 -7.58 18.93
CA THR A 182 3.86 -8.55 18.78
C THR A 182 4.32 -10.00 18.59
N VAL A 183 5.55 -10.23 18.09
CA VAL A 183 6.09 -11.57 17.78
C VAL A 183 6.76 -12.24 19.01
N GLN A 184 6.56 -13.56 19.17
CA GLN A 184 7.16 -14.32 20.29
C GLN A 184 8.70 -14.30 20.29
N PRO A 185 9.35 -14.29 21.48
CA PRO A 185 10.81 -14.25 21.60
C PRO A 185 11.57 -15.40 20.91
N SER A 186 10.99 -16.60 20.84
CA SER A 186 11.59 -17.78 20.17
C SER A 186 11.96 -17.49 18.71
N TYR A 187 11.13 -16.72 18.01
CA TYR A 187 11.37 -16.34 16.62
C TYR A 187 12.47 -15.31 16.45
N ARG A 188 12.67 -14.44 17.46
CA ARG A 188 13.82 -13.52 17.49
C ARG A 188 15.16 -14.26 17.57
N TYR A 189 15.19 -15.47 18.15
CA TYR A 189 16.41 -16.27 18.25
C TYR A 189 16.73 -17.01 16.94
N ALA A 190 15.72 -17.48 16.20
CA ALA A 190 15.92 -18.16 14.92
C ALA A 190 16.66 -17.28 13.90
N LEU A 191 16.32 -15.99 13.82
CA LEU A 191 16.91 -15.03 12.89
C LEU A 191 18.32 -14.54 13.27
N ARG A 192 18.67 -14.56 14.57
CA ARG A 192 19.97 -14.05 15.08
C ARG A 192 21.18 -14.85 14.59
N HIS A 193 20.97 -16.08 14.15
CA HIS A 193 22.05 -16.98 13.74
C HIS A 193 22.24 -17.05 12.22
N ILE A 194 21.39 -16.37 11.44
CA ILE A 194 21.44 -16.43 9.98
C ILE A 194 22.01 -15.12 9.44
N LYS A 195 23.25 -15.16 8.91
CA LYS A 195 23.85 -14.01 8.24
C LYS A 195 23.00 -13.65 7.02
N GLY A 196 22.61 -12.40 6.88
CA GLY A 196 21.77 -11.95 5.77
C GLY A 196 20.94 -10.72 6.13
N VAL A 197 20.01 -10.40 5.25
CA VAL A 197 19.07 -9.29 5.41
C VAL A 197 17.68 -9.86 5.60
N HIS A 198 16.90 -9.27 6.49
CA HIS A 198 15.53 -9.70 6.70
C HIS A 198 14.59 -8.51 6.77
N ARG A 199 13.40 -8.69 6.20
CA ARG A 199 12.30 -7.73 6.23
C ARG A 199 11.02 -8.46 6.60
N VAL A 200 10.07 -7.70 7.10
CA VAL A 200 8.79 -8.21 7.54
C VAL A 200 7.66 -7.40 6.94
N LYS A 201 6.59 -8.08 6.56
CA LYS A 201 5.35 -7.50 6.09
C LYS A 201 4.22 -7.95 6.99
N LYS A 202 3.46 -6.98 7.53
CA LYS A 202 2.24 -7.26 8.28
C LYS A 202 1.13 -7.59 7.30
N ILE A 203 0.47 -8.72 7.50
CA ILE A 203 -0.71 -9.14 6.73
C ILE A 203 -1.89 -9.11 7.69
N THR A 204 -2.95 -8.40 7.32
CA THR A 204 -4.17 -8.29 8.13
C THR A 204 -5.36 -8.76 7.31
N TRP A 205 -6.14 -9.69 7.86
CA TRP A 205 -7.42 -10.11 7.29
C TRP A 205 -8.56 -9.75 8.24
N ASP A 206 -9.54 -9.03 7.69
CA ASP A 206 -10.79 -8.67 8.37
C ASP A 206 -10.58 -8.04 9.76
N ASN A 207 -9.44 -7.36 9.95
CA ASN A 207 -8.96 -6.77 11.22
C ASN A 207 -8.83 -7.75 12.42
N ARG A 208 -9.11 -9.04 12.23
CA ARG A 208 -9.11 -10.06 13.28
C ARG A 208 -7.86 -10.92 13.26
N TYR A 209 -7.41 -11.30 12.08
CA TYR A 209 -6.23 -12.15 11.92
C TYR A 209 -5.09 -11.30 11.43
N GLN A 210 -4.09 -11.13 12.28
CA GLN A 210 -2.88 -10.40 11.94
C GLN A 210 -1.73 -11.40 11.91
N MET A 211 -0.98 -11.38 10.83
CA MET A 211 0.23 -12.19 10.68
C MET A 211 1.41 -11.31 10.28
N ALA A 212 2.60 -11.83 10.53
CA ALA A 212 3.85 -11.30 10.02
C ALA A 212 4.42 -12.31 9.03
N LEU A 213 4.55 -11.90 7.76
CA LEU A 213 5.35 -12.60 6.77
C LEU A 213 6.78 -12.05 6.84
N VAL A 214 7.72 -12.96 6.97
CA VAL A 214 9.12 -12.67 7.22
C VAL A 214 9.88 -13.25 6.07
N LEU A 215 10.67 -12.42 5.41
CA LEU A 215 11.57 -12.85 4.36
C LEU A 215 12.99 -12.53 4.80
N HIS A 216 13.79 -13.58 4.93
CA HIS A 216 15.23 -13.50 5.10
C HIS A 216 15.91 -13.94 3.80
N VAL A 217 16.92 -13.18 3.40
CA VAL A 217 17.74 -13.44 2.22
C VAL A 217 19.22 -13.35 2.57
N ALA A 218 20.01 -14.29 2.05
CA ALA A 218 21.45 -14.33 2.26
C ALA A 218 22.20 -14.81 1.02
N ARG A 219 23.35 -14.22 0.74
CA ARG A 219 24.26 -14.72 -0.30
C ARG A 219 24.95 -15.98 0.20
N GLU A 220 24.74 -17.11 -0.46
CA GLU A 220 25.50 -18.34 -0.21
C GLU A 220 26.73 -18.43 -1.10
N THR A 221 26.57 -18.16 -2.40
CA THR A 221 27.66 -18.14 -3.38
C THR A 221 27.59 -16.89 -4.26
N ASN A 222 28.44 -16.81 -5.30
CA ASN A 222 28.41 -15.70 -6.25
C ASN A 222 27.12 -15.64 -7.08
N ASN A 223 26.40 -16.76 -7.22
CA ASN A 223 25.20 -16.83 -8.06
C ASN A 223 23.94 -17.28 -7.32
N GLU A 224 24.04 -17.71 -6.06
CA GLU A 224 22.93 -18.32 -5.33
C GLU A 224 22.57 -17.52 -4.08
N VAL A 225 21.28 -17.31 -3.88
CA VAL A 225 20.68 -16.63 -2.72
C VAL A 225 19.83 -17.64 -1.94
N ASP A 226 20.15 -17.81 -0.66
CA ASP A 226 19.31 -18.57 0.29
C ASP A 226 18.14 -17.69 0.73
N ILE A 227 16.95 -18.27 0.65
CA ILE A 227 15.67 -17.62 0.91
C ILE A 227 14.96 -18.38 2.02
N PHE A 228 14.65 -17.68 3.10
CA PHE A 228 13.94 -18.23 4.23
C PHE A 228 12.68 -17.41 4.55
N LEU A 229 11.53 -18.06 4.38
CA LEU A 229 10.21 -17.50 4.60
C LEU A 229 9.62 -18.02 5.90
N GLN A 230 9.02 -17.13 6.67
CA GLN A 230 8.31 -17.49 7.89
C GLN A 230 7.01 -16.70 7.99
N LEU A 231 5.93 -17.38 8.33
CA LEU A 231 4.63 -16.75 8.59
C LEU A 231 4.25 -17.00 10.05
N TYR A 232 3.94 -15.95 10.79
CA TYR A 232 3.58 -16.01 12.20
C TYR A 232 2.29 -15.28 12.49
N ALA A 233 1.49 -15.80 13.42
CA ALA A 233 0.43 -15.00 14.00
C ALA A 233 1.01 -13.92 14.93
N ILE A 234 0.51 -12.70 14.76
CA ILE A 234 0.80 -11.56 15.64
C ILE A 234 -0.46 -11.02 16.35
N SER A 235 -1.64 -11.53 15.99
CA SER A 235 -2.89 -11.36 16.73
C SER A 235 -2.95 -12.24 17.98
N ASP A 236 -3.92 -11.98 18.85
CA ASP A 236 -4.29 -12.85 19.97
C ASP A 236 -5.60 -13.58 19.62
N PRO A 237 -5.68 -14.93 19.70
CA PRO A 237 -4.63 -15.87 20.11
C PRO A 237 -3.46 -15.93 19.12
N LYS A 238 -2.25 -16.20 19.63
CA LYS A 238 -0.99 -16.28 18.85
C LYS A 238 -0.86 -17.53 17.97
N TYR A 239 -1.97 -18.05 17.47
CA TYR A 239 -2.00 -19.18 16.55
C TYR A 239 -2.35 -18.70 15.15
N LEU A 240 -1.70 -19.28 14.15
CA LEU A 240 -2.16 -19.12 12.78
C LEU A 240 -3.56 -19.72 12.66
N PRO A 241 -4.45 -19.09 11.88
CA PRO A 241 -5.71 -19.73 11.52
C PRO A 241 -5.45 -21.08 10.86
N GLU A 242 -6.24 -22.09 11.20
CA GLU A 242 -6.11 -23.42 10.60
C GLU A 242 -6.30 -23.35 9.07
N ASN A 243 -5.54 -24.14 8.33
CA ASN A 243 -5.54 -24.19 6.86
C ASN A 243 -5.05 -22.90 6.18
N THR A 244 -4.27 -22.07 6.89
CA THR A 244 -3.50 -21.00 6.26
C THR A 244 -2.35 -21.62 5.48
N LYS A 245 -2.25 -21.32 4.19
CA LYS A 245 -1.17 -21.79 3.32
C LYS A 245 -0.19 -20.68 3.02
N MET A 246 1.09 -21.00 3.07
CA MET A 246 2.17 -20.22 2.46
C MET A 246 2.69 -21.02 1.28
N ILE A 247 2.60 -20.45 0.09
CA ILE A 247 2.87 -21.11 -1.19
C ILE A 247 3.91 -20.26 -1.92
N VAL A 248 4.97 -20.89 -2.40
CA VAL A 248 5.93 -20.29 -3.32
C VAL A 248 5.57 -20.78 -4.72
N LEU A 249 5.34 -19.84 -5.63
CA LEU A 249 5.09 -20.09 -7.03
C LEU A 249 6.35 -19.79 -7.83
N ASP A 250 6.64 -20.56 -8.87
CA ASP A 250 7.72 -20.29 -9.81
C ASP A 250 7.35 -19.20 -10.83
N ASP A 251 8.19 -19.00 -11.84
CA ASP A 251 8.00 -18.01 -12.90
C ASP A 251 6.83 -18.32 -13.86
N SER A 252 6.31 -19.55 -13.79
CA SER A 252 5.18 -20.05 -14.57
C SER A 252 3.88 -20.09 -13.75
N ASP A 253 3.89 -19.48 -12.56
CA ASP A 253 2.81 -19.51 -11.56
C ASP A 253 2.45 -20.92 -11.06
N GLU A 254 3.34 -21.91 -11.24
CA GLU A 254 3.16 -23.25 -10.71
C GLU A 254 3.67 -23.34 -9.25
N THR A 255 2.99 -24.15 -8.43
CA THR A 255 3.41 -24.37 -7.04
C THR A 255 4.77 -25.06 -7.00
N PHE A 256 5.80 -24.34 -6.55
CA PHE A 256 7.13 -24.87 -6.31
C PHE A 256 7.24 -25.56 -4.95
N ILE A 257 6.82 -24.88 -3.87
CA ILE A 257 6.82 -25.43 -2.51
C ILE A 257 5.72 -24.77 -1.66
N GLU A 258 5.07 -25.54 -0.77
CA GLU A 258 4.03 -25.01 0.12
C GLU A 258 4.14 -25.55 1.55
N ALA A 259 3.61 -24.78 2.49
CA ALA A 259 3.36 -25.18 3.87
C ALA A 259 1.94 -24.77 4.28
N GLN A 260 1.29 -25.58 5.10
CA GLN A 260 -0.07 -25.33 5.60
C GLN A 260 -0.09 -25.42 7.13
N SER A 261 -0.72 -24.45 7.78
CA SER A 261 -0.91 -24.46 9.24
C SER A 261 -1.95 -25.49 9.68
N GLN A 262 -1.68 -26.11 10.82
CA GLN A 262 -2.59 -26.95 11.58
C GLN A 262 -3.14 -26.19 12.79
N LEU A 263 -4.17 -26.74 13.42
CA LEU A 263 -4.74 -26.18 14.65
C LEU A 263 -3.67 -26.04 15.74
N GLY A 264 -3.44 -24.82 16.21
CA GLY A 264 -2.47 -24.53 17.27
C GLY A 264 -1.05 -24.25 16.78
N ASP A 265 -0.81 -24.23 15.47
CA ASP A 265 0.48 -23.80 14.94
C ASP A 265 0.71 -22.31 15.22
N LEU A 266 1.86 -22.02 15.83
CA LEU A 266 2.29 -20.64 16.08
C LEU A 266 2.85 -19.97 14.82
N GLY A 267 3.20 -20.76 13.80
CA GLY A 267 3.83 -20.31 12.56
C GLY A 267 4.16 -21.45 11.62
N ILE A 268 4.36 -21.12 10.35
CA ILE A 268 4.86 -22.03 9.31
C ILE A 268 6.08 -21.41 8.62
N GLN A 269 6.92 -22.24 8.00
CA GLN A 269 8.17 -21.80 7.41
C GLN A 269 8.52 -22.58 6.14
N LEU A 270 9.21 -21.93 5.22
CA LEU A 270 9.74 -22.51 3.99
C LEU A 270 11.16 -22.01 3.77
N ARG A 271 12.03 -22.85 3.23
CA ARG A 271 13.40 -22.50 2.89
C ARG A 271 13.78 -23.10 1.54
N PHE A 272 14.40 -22.31 0.68
CA PHE A 272 14.87 -22.72 -0.63
C PHE A 272 15.99 -21.78 -1.09
N SER A 273 16.67 -22.13 -2.17
CA SER A 273 17.66 -21.26 -2.82
C SER A 273 17.16 -20.88 -4.21
N ALA A 274 17.64 -19.74 -4.72
CA ALA A 274 17.37 -19.28 -6.07
C ALA A 274 18.60 -18.57 -6.67
N ASP A 275 18.73 -18.62 -7.99
CA ASP A 275 19.81 -17.96 -8.72
C ASP A 275 19.48 -16.48 -9.00
N TYR A 276 20.49 -15.62 -9.17
CA TYR A 276 20.26 -14.22 -9.58
C TYR A 276 19.47 -14.16 -10.89
N GLY A 277 18.42 -13.35 -10.92
CA GLY A 277 17.52 -13.19 -12.06
C GLY A 277 16.30 -14.10 -12.03
N ASP A 278 16.25 -15.11 -11.14
CA ASP A 278 15.07 -15.92 -10.92
C ASP A 278 13.92 -15.06 -10.39
N LYS A 279 12.69 -15.48 -10.72
CA LYS A 279 11.46 -14.88 -10.22
C LYS A 279 10.66 -15.92 -9.48
N PHE A 280 10.04 -15.50 -8.39
CA PHE A 280 9.08 -16.32 -7.66
C PHE A 280 8.04 -15.42 -7.02
N SER A 281 6.87 -15.99 -6.76
CA SER A 281 5.82 -15.30 -6.01
C SER A 281 5.57 -15.99 -4.69
N VAL A 282 5.38 -15.23 -3.62
CA VAL A 282 4.93 -15.77 -2.32
C VAL A 282 3.45 -15.47 -2.16
N LYS A 283 2.64 -16.51 -2.18
CA LYS A 283 1.19 -16.44 -1.96
C LYS A 283 0.85 -16.94 -0.57
N ILE A 284 0.13 -16.12 0.19
CA ILE A 284 -0.52 -16.49 1.44
C ILE A 284 -2.00 -16.67 1.16
N ASP A 285 -2.53 -17.88 1.39
CA ASP A 285 -3.94 -18.22 1.17
C ASP A 285 -4.59 -18.61 2.51
N TYR A 286 -5.79 -18.10 2.76
CA TYR A 286 -6.58 -18.46 3.93
C TYR A 286 -8.02 -18.80 3.53
N GLY A 287 -8.37 -20.08 3.72
CA GLY A 287 -9.71 -20.60 3.51
C GLY A 287 -10.22 -20.44 2.07
N GLY A 288 -9.33 -20.26 1.07
CA GLY A 288 -9.67 -20.07 -0.34
C GLY A 288 -10.42 -18.77 -0.68
N ASN A 289 -10.75 -17.94 0.31
CA ASN A 289 -11.52 -16.71 0.14
C ASN A 289 -10.63 -15.46 0.24
N PHE A 290 -9.50 -15.57 0.93
CA PHE A 290 -8.55 -14.48 1.08
C PHE A 290 -7.19 -14.96 0.60
N SER A 291 -6.63 -14.24 -0.36
CA SER A 291 -5.26 -14.45 -0.77
C SER A 291 -4.52 -13.14 -0.92
N PHE A 292 -3.24 -13.20 -0.59
CA PHE A 292 -2.28 -12.14 -0.77
C PHE A 292 -1.09 -12.74 -1.49
N THR A 293 -0.58 -12.08 -2.51
CA THR A 293 0.62 -12.53 -3.25
C THR A 293 1.60 -11.36 -3.28
N ASP A 294 2.90 -11.62 -3.23
CA ASP A 294 3.95 -10.67 -3.60
C ASP A 294 4.91 -11.35 -4.59
N LEU A 295 5.28 -10.63 -5.65
CA LEU A 295 6.27 -11.06 -6.63
C LEU A 295 7.68 -10.60 -6.24
N PHE A 296 8.67 -11.48 -6.38
CA PHE A 296 10.07 -11.22 -6.10
C PHE A 296 10.95 -11.51 -7.31
N MET A 297 12.03 -10.74 -7.43
CA MET A 297 13.13 -11.00 -8.36
C MET A 297 14.41 -11.11 -7.54
N VAL A 298 15.15 -12.18 -7.75
CA VAL A 298 16.39 -12.48 -7.00
C VAL A 298 17.53 -11.62 -7.49
#